data_AF-A0A5K1GA20-F1
#
_entry.id   AF-A0A5K1GA20-F1
#
_cell.length_a   1.000
_cell.length_b   1.000
_cell.length_c   1.000
_cell.angle_alpha   90.00
_cell.angle_beta   90.00
_cell.angle_gamma   90.00
#
_symmetry.space_group_name_H-M   'P 1'
#
loop_
_entity.id
_entity.type
_entity.pdbx_description
1 polymer ?
#
loop_
_entity_poly.entity_id
_entity_poly.type
_entity_poly.pdbx_seq_one_letter_code
_entity_poly.pdbx_strand_id
1 'polypeptide(L)' 'FLQLWYHLGKTLADKEVLKFAEENKMDIVSMYPGVVIGPILQPNLNASSALILNFVK' A
#
# COMPACT_ATOMS: atom_id res chain seq x y z
N PHE A 1 20.49 0.79 2.29
CA PHE A 1 19.35 1.69 2.04
C PHE A 1 18.33 0.96 1.19
N LEU A 2 17.17 0.56 1.74
CA LEU A 2 16.07 0.10 0.89
C LEU A 2 15.78 1.24 -0.09
N GLN A 3 15.91 0.97 -1.38
CA GLN A 3 15.60 1.95 -2.40
C GLN A 3 14.10 2.30 -2.29
N LEU A 4 13.75 3.59 -2.29
CA LEU A 4 12.37 4.08 -2.11
C LEU A 4 11.44 3.79 -3.31
N TRP A 5 11.77 2.82 -4.16
CA TRP A 5 11.03 2.50 -5.38
C TRP A 5 9.59 2.09 -5.12
N TYR A 6 9.32 1.36 -4.04
CA TYR A 6 7.96 1.02 -3.65
C TYR A 6 7.13 2.28 -3.35
N HIS A 7 7.68 3.20 -2.55
CA HIS A 7 7.02 4.45 -2.20
C HIS A 7 6.81 5.36 -3.41
N LEU A 8 7.83 5.47 -4.28
CA LEU A 8 7.74 6.24 -5.51
C LEU A 8 6.67 5.64 -6.43
N GLY A 9 6.68 4.32 -6.64
CA GLY A 9 5.70 3.63 -7.48
C GLY A 9 4.26 3.82 -6.98
N LYS A 10 4.02 3.66 -5.67
CA LYS A 10 2.71 3.92 -5.07
C LYS A 10 2.28 5.38 -5.23
N THR A 11 3.18 6.32 -5.02
CA THR A 11 2.88 7.76 -5.17
C THR A 11 2.54 8.13 -6.61
N LEU A 12 3.29 7.61 -7.60
CA LEU A 12 3.03 7.88 -9.01
C LEU A 12 1.71 7.24 -9.48
N ALA A 13 1.41 6.01 -9.05
CA ALA A 13 0.16 5.34 -9.38
C ALA A 13 -1.05 6.12 -8.87
N ASP A 14 -1.03 6.54 -7.61
CA ASP A 14 -2.14 7.31 -7.03
C ASP A 14 -2.34 8.68 -7.69
N LYS A 15 -1.25 9.38 -8.04
CA LYS A 15 -1.34 10.64 -8.79
C LYS A 15 -2.04 10.45 -10.14
N GLU A 16 -1.72 9.39 -10.85
CA GLU A 16 -2.33 9.10 -12.15
C GLU A 16 -3.80 8.70 -12.00
N VAL A 17 -4.13 7.89 -10.99
CA VAL A 17 -5.52 7.49 -10.70
C VAL A 17 -6.39 8.71 -10.36
N LEU A 18 -5.90 9.62 -9.51
CA LEU A 18 -6.66 10.82 -9.14
C LEU A 18 -6.86 11.76 -10.33
N LYS A 19 -5.82 11.98 -11.14
CA LYS A 19 -5.93 12.78 -12.37
C LYS A 19 -6.93 12.16 -13.35
N PHE A 20 -6.85 10.85 -13.57
CA PHE A 20 -7.79 10.15 -14.42
C PHE A 20 -9.23 10.26 -13.90
N ALA A 21 -9.43 10.19 -12.58
CA ALA A 21 -10.74 10.34 -11.96
C ALA A 21 -11.35 11.73 -12.22
N GLU A 22 -10.55 12.79 -12.05
CA GLU A 22 -10.96 14.17 -12.33
C GLU A 22 -11.36 14.36 -13.80
N GLU A 23 -10.53 13.87 -14.73
CA GLU A 23 -10.78 13.97 -16.18
C GLU A 23 -12.04 13.21 -16.62
N ASN A 24 -12.34 12.09 -15.97
CA ASN A 24 -13.46 11.22 -16.33
C ASN A 24 -14.69 11.40 -15.42
N LYS A 25 -14.70 12.41 -14.54
CA LYS A 25 -15.80 12.69 -13.59
C LYS A 25 -16.17 11.48 -12.74
N MET A 26 -15.18 10.72 -12.30
CA MET A 26 -15.35 9.56 -11.41
C MET A 26 -15.21 10.00 -9.95
N ASP A 27 -16.07 9.48 -9.08
CA ASP A 27 -15.94 9.65 -7.64
C ASP A 27 -15.03 8.55 -7.08
N ILE A 28 -13.80 8.93 -6.69
CA ILE A 28 -12.79 8.00 -6.17
C ILE A 28 -12.27 8.52 -4.83
N VAL A 29 -12.12 7.60 -3.88
CA VAL A 29 -11.45 7.84 -2.60
C VAL A 29 -10.21 6.95 -2.52
N SER A 30 -9.05 7.53 -2.25
CA SER A 30 -7.84 6.77 -1.94
C SER A 30 -7.62 6.63 -0.43
N MET A 31 -7.12 5.47 0.01
CA MET A 31 -6.78 5.18 1.39
C MET A 31 -5.32 4.74 1.49
N TYR A 32 -4.60 5.29 2.47
CA TYR A 32 -3.18 5.07 2.69
C TYR A 32 -2.92 4.32 4.02
N PRO A 33 -3.18 3.01 4.09
CA PRO A 33 -2.87 2.25 5.29
C PRO A 33 -1.36 2.17 5.51
N GLY A 34 -0.94 2.19 6.78
CA GLY A 34 0.44 1.96 7.19
C GLY A 34 0.75 0.46 7.30
N VAL A 35 1.25 0.05 8.47
CA VAL A 35 1.42 -1.39 8.77
C VAL A 35 0.05 -2.00 9.05
N VAL A 36 -0.34 -2.99 8.25
CA VAL A 36 -1.62 -3.71 8.40
C VAL A 36 -1.40 -5.05 9.09
N ILE A 37 -2.19 -5.31 10.13
CA ILE A 37 -2.17 -6.53 10.95
C ILE A 37 -3.57 -7.16 11.03
N GLY A 38 -3.63 -8.48 11.27
CA GLY A 38 -4.88 -9.21 11.46
C GLY A 38 -4.80 -10.67 11.00
N PRO A 39 -5.93 -11.39 10.97
CA PRO A 39 -6.01 -12.74 10.43
C PRO A 39 -5.54 -12.79 8.96
N ILE A 40 -4.70 -13.77 8.64
CA ILE A 40 -4.12 -13.95 7.29
C ILE A 40 -4.94 -15.02 6.56
N LEU A 41 -5.54 -14.65 5.43
CA LEU A 41 -6.37 -15.57 4.63
C LEU A 41 -5.54 -16.37 3.61
N GLN A 42 -4.38 -15.85 3.21
CA GLN A 42 -3.44 -16.52 2.31
C GLN A 42 -2.45 -17.43 3.07
N PRO A 43 -1.83 -18.44 2.42
CA PRO A 43 -0.88 -19.34 3.08
C PRO A 43 0.49 -18.69 3.39
N ASN A 44 0.76 -17.49 2.86
CA ASN A 44 2.06 -16.82 2.96
C ASN A 44 1.99 -15.52 3.76
N LEU A 45 3.04 -15.25 4.54
CA LEU A 45 3.16 -14.02 5.31
C LEU A 45 3.36 -12.80 4.40
N ASN A 46 2.55 -11.75 4.60
CA ASN A 46 2.76 -10.48 3.91
C ASN A 46 3.87 -9.66 4.59
N ALA A 47 4.41 -8.66 3.88
CA ALA A 47 5.50 -7.84 4.39
C ALA A 47 5.15 -7.11 5.70
N SER A 48 3.93 -6.58 5.82
CA SER A 48 3.48 -5.85 7.02
C SER A 48 3.44 -6.72 8.28
N SER A 49 2.92 -7.94 8.17
CA SER A 49 2.86 -8.89 9.29
C SER A 49 4.24 -9.50 9.58
N ALA A 50 5.09 -9.66 8.57
CA ALA A 50 6.48 -10.08 8.77
C ALA A 50 7.29 -9.08 9.59
N LEU A 51 7.07 -7.77 9.40
CA LEU A 51 7.70 -6.74 10.22
C LEU A 51 7.35 -6.91 11.70
N ILE A 52 6.09 -7.19 12.02
CA ILE A 52 5.66 -7.41 13.40
C ILE A 52 6.24 -8.71 13.96
N LEU A 53 6.21 -9.80 13.19
CA LEU A 53 6.82 -11.07 13.60
C LEU A 53 8.30 -10.91 13.96
N ASN A 54 9.05 -10.13 13.17
CA ASN A 54 10.46 -9.86 13.42
C ASN A 54 10.69 -8.92 14.62
N PHE A 55 9.68 -8.15 15.03
CA PHE A 55 9.76 -7.27 16.18
C PHE A 55 9.46 -7.99 17.51
N VAL A 56 8.57 -8.99 17.48
CA VAL A 56 8.18 -9.74 18.70
C VAL A 56 9.01 -11.00 18.96
N LYS A 57 9.79 -11.44 17.97
CA LYS A 57 10.79 -12.51 18.12
C LYS A 57 12.05 -11.96 18.77
#